data_AF-A0A1B6J4K4-F1
#
_entry.id   AF-A0A1B6J4K4-F1
#
_cell.length_a   1.000
_cell.length_b   1.000
_cell.length_c   1.000
_cell.angle_alpha   90.00
_cell.angle_beta   90.00
_cell.angle_gamma   90.00
#
_symmetry.space_group_name_H-M   'P 1'
#
loop_
_entity.id
_entity.type
_entity.pdbx_description
1 polymer ?
#
loop_
_entity_poly.entity_id
_entity_poly.type
_entity_poly.pdbx_seq_one_letter_code
_entity_poly.pdbx_strand_id
1 'polypeptide(L)'
;PEVEGAADLDYFRAESRWTANALQAMFDEVDTRLGDFIDELKVSNNASSALKKYNETAEAVKDSPCVTTSEEFRTAQDTIESVIATCVDAVPQEDKNKFRSLINESINKTREIDNSFRQNSIVCTSLRLPSPSCKATEKKLLADIDEVMSCSEVDTFNYHIAVTTENAKDSINACVENGTKDLIIKLEAALKSLENCQSRT
;
A
#
# COMPACT_ATOMS: atom_id res chain seq x y z
N PRO A 1 -47.49 1.77 15.94
CA PRO A 1 -46.41 0.85 16.36
C PRO A 1 -45.65 0.39 15.12
N GLU A 2 -44.55 1.08 14.82
CA GLU A 2 -43.62 0.61 13.79
C GLU A 2 -42.91 -0.61 14.34
N VAL A 3 -43.16 -1.74 13.69
CA VAL A 3 -42.38 -2.95 13.90
C VAL A 3 -41.05 -2.66 13.24
N GLU A 4 -40.03 -2.30 14.03
CA GLU A 4 -38.63 -2.32 13.58
C GLU A 4 -38.38 -3.74 13.04
N GLY A 5 -38.35 -3.83 11.72
CA GLY A 5 -38.37 -5.09 10.99
C GLY A 5 -36.96 -5.66 10.90
N ALA A 6 -36.85 -6.90 10.45
CA ALA A 6 -35.57 -7.52 10.08
C ALA A 6 -34.68 -6.62 9.19
N ALA A 7 -35.28 -5.67 8.46
CA ALA A 7 -34.60 -4.65 7.66
C ALA A 7 -33.71 -3.69 8.47
N ASP A 8 -34.10 -3.29 9.69
CA ASP A 8 -33.27 -2.41 10.52
C ASP A 8 -32.04 -3.17 11.04
N LEU A 9 -32.24 -4.41 11.49
CA LEU A 9 -31.16 -5.34 11.87
C LEU A 9 -30.18 -5.62 10.72
N ASP A 10 -30.68 -5.79 9.49
CA ASP A 10 -29.84 -6.01 8.31
C ASP A 10 -29.10 -4.74 7.85
N TYR A 11 -29.71 -3.56 8.03
CA TYR A 11 -29.06 -2.26 7.79
C TYR A 11 -27.87 -2.04 8.73
N PHE A 12 -28.02 -2.30 10.03
CA PHE A 12 -26.94 -2.09 11.02
C PHE A 12 -25.78 -3.08 10.88
N ARG A 13 -26.07 -4.32 10.47
CA ARG A 13 -25.04 -5.29 10.07
C ARG A 13 -24.26 -4.82 8.85
N ALA A 14 -24.93 -4.13 7.92
CA ALA A 14 -24.28 -3.55 6.76
C ALA A 14 -23.34 -2.40 7.19
N GLU A 15 -23.75 -1.56 8.14
CA GLU A 15 -22.95 -0.43 8.66
C GLU A 15 -21.69 -0.90 9.41
N SER A 16 -21.81 -1.83 10.36
CA SER A 16 -20.65 -2.40 11.08
C SER A 16 -19.67 -3.10 10.13
N ARG A 17 -20.20 -3.85 9.16
CA ARG A 17 -19.39 -4.51 8.13
C ARG A 17 -18.74 -3.51 7.19
N TRP A 18 -19.44 -2.44 6.84
CA TRP A 18 -18.93 -1.35 6.02
C TRP A 18 -17.77 -0.64 6.72
N THR A 19 -17.90 -0.29 8.01
CA THR A 19 -16.83 0.32 8.81
C THR A 19 -15.59 -0.57 8.87
N ALA A 20 -15.76 -1.87 9.16
CA ALA A 20 -14.64 -2.81 9.18
C ALA A 20 -13.96 -2.95 7.79
N ASN A 21 -14.74 -2.97 6.71
CA ASN A 21 -14.20 -3.03 5.35
C ASN A 21 -13.49 -1.74 4.96
N ALA A 22 -14.03 -0.58 5.34
CA ALA A 22 -13.42 0.72 5.07
C ALA A 22 -12.06 0.84 5.77
N LEU A 23 -11.97 0.43 7.04
CA LEU A 23 -10.71 0.42 7.80
C LEU A 23 -9.68 -0.54 7.20
N GLN A 24 -10.11 -1.71 6.71
CA GLN A 24 -9.21 -2.63 6.01
C GLN A 24 -8.72 -2.03 4.68
N ALA A 25 -9.62 -1.41 3.91
CA ALA A 25 -9.28 -0.80 2.63
C ALA A 25 -8.25 0.33 2.75
N MET A 26 -8.30 1.12 3.83
CA MET A 26 -7.29 2.16 4.12
C MET A 26 -5.88 1.56 4.28
N PHE A 27 -5.75 0.34 4.82
CA PHE A 27 -4.46 -0.31 4.96
C PHE A 27 -3.97 -0.91 3.63
N ASP A 28 -4.87 -1.55 2.90
CA ASP A 28 -4.56 -2.15 1.59
C ASP A 28 -4.12 -1.09 0.57
N GLU A 29 -4.52 0.18 0.79
CA GLU A 29 -4.07 1.32 0.01
C GLU A 29 -2.55 1.59 0.14
N VAL A 30 -1.93 1.33 1.30
CA VAL A 30 -0.46 1.44 1.45
C VAL A 30 0.24 0.44 0.55
N ASP A 31 -0.21 -0.82 0.58
CA ASP A 31 0.39 -1.90 -0.20
C ASP A 31 0.17 -1.69 -1.69
N THR A 32 -0.99 -1.17 -2.08
CA THR A 32 -1.30 -0.79 -3.47
C THR A 32 -0.40 0.34 -3.95
N ARG A 33 -0.33 1.45 -3.21
CA ARG A 33 0.49 2.62 -3.58
C ARG A 33 1.98 2.30 -3.64
N LEU A 34 2.48 1.44 -2.74
CA LEU A 34 3.85 0.97 -2.80
C LEU A 34 4.07 0.01 -3.97
N GLY A 35 3.13 -0.90 -4.25
CA GLY A 35 3.18 -1.77 -5.42
C GLY A 35 3.31 -0.99 -6.73
N ASP A 36 2.43 0.00 -6.94
CA ASP A 36 2.45 0.88 -8.12
C ASP A 36 3.79 1.62 -8.25
N PHE A 37 4.31 2.14 -7.14
CA PHE A 37 5.61 2.82 -7.10
C PHE A 37 6.78 1.88 -7.41
N ILE A 38 6.76 0.64 -6.91
CA ILE A 38 7.80 -0.37 -7.18
C ILE A 38 7.80 -0.74 -8.67
N ASP A 39 6.63 -0.88 -9.28
CA ASP A 39 6.52 -1.18 -10.71
C ASP A 39 7.00 0.01 -11.57
N GLU A 40 6.71 1.24 -11.17
CA GLU A 40 7.26 2.44 -11.80
C GLU A 40 8.80 2.48 -11.68
N LEU A 41 9.32 2.19 -10.48
CA LEU A 41 10.76 2.20 -10.21
C LEU A 41 11.54 1.28 -11.14
N LYS A 42 11.00 0.12 -11.52
CA LYS A 42 11.68 -0.83 -12.43
C LYS A 42 12.03 -0.20 -13.79
N VAL A 43 11.30 0.81 -14.21
CA VAL A 43 11.48 1.45 -15.53
C VAL A 43 11.98 2.88 -15.48
N SER A 44 11.76 3.62 -14.39
CA SER A 44 12.02 5.06 -14.32
C SER A 44 13.23 5.46 -13.49
N ASN A 45 13.80 4.56 -12.69
CA ASN A 45 14.97 4.90 -11.86
C ASN A 45 16.21 5.26 -12.71
N ASN A 46 17.21 5.89 -12.08
CA ASN A 46 18.43 6.36 -12.75
C ASN A 46 19.19 5.23 -13.49
N ALA A 47 19.27 4.03 -12.90
CA ALA A 47 19.92 2.88 -13.52
C ALA A 47 19.12 2.32 -14.70
N SER A 48 17.79 2.21 -14.58
CA SER A 48 16.93 1.80 -15.70
C SER A 48 17.00 2.79 -16.86
N SER A 49 17.03 4.08 -16.55
CA SER A 49 17.21 5.15 -17.54
C SER A 49 18.59 5.07 -18.22
N ALA A 50 19.66 4.83 -17.47
CA ALA A 50 21.00 4.65 -18.02
C ALA A 50 21.09 3.40 -18.91
N LEU A 51 20.49 2.29 -18.49
CA LEU A 51 20.45 1.04 -19.24
C LEU A 51 19.66 1.22 -20.54
N LYS A 52 18.52 1.91 -20.49
CA LYS A 52 17.73 2.22 -21.69
C LYS A 52 18.54 3.02 -22.70
N LYS A 53 19.21 4.10 -22.27
CA LYS A 53 20.07 4.91 -23.15
C LYS A 53 21.21 4.09 -23.76
N TYR A 54 21.86 3.25 -22.95
CA TYR A 54 22.90 2.36 -23.44
C TYR A 54 22.37 1.40 -24.51
N ASN A 55 21.24 0.73 -24.25
CA ASN A 55 20.62 -0.21 -25.19
C ASN A 55 20.19 0.47 -26.49
N GLU A 56 19.61 1.67 -26.43
CA GLU A 56 19.21 2.45 -27.61
C GLU A 56 20.43 2.81 -28.48
N THR A 57 21.53 3.28 -27.86
CA THR A 57 22.76 3.60 -28.58
C THR A 57 23.44 2.34 -29.12
N ALA A 58 23.53 1.27 -28.34
CA ALA A 58 24.12 0.00 -28.75
C ALA A 58 23.37 -0.60 -29.95
N GLU A 59 22.03 -0.56 -29.93
CA GLU A 59 21.19 -1.02 -31.04
C GLU A 59 21.38 -0.15 -32.29
N ALA A 60 21.53 1.17 -32.14
CA ALA A 60 21.77 2.09 -33.25
C ALA A 60 23.12 1.85 -33.95
N VAL A 61 24.11 1.31 -33.23
CA VAL A 61 25.46 1.06 -33.76
C VAL A 61 25.75 -0.43 -33.99
N LYS A 62 24.75 -1.30 -33.91
CA LYS A 62 24.91 -2.77 -33.94
C LYS A 62 25.57 -3.33 -35.21
N ASP A 63 25.42 -2.62 -36.33
CA ASP A 63 25.99 -3.01 -37.63
C ASP A 63 27.33 -2.30 -37.92
N SER A 64 27.86 -1.57 -36.92
CA SER A 64 29.11 -0.81 -37.03
C SER A 64 30.28 -1.54 -36.34
N PRO A 65 31.54 -1.19 -36.67
CA PRO A 65 32.72 -1.70 -35.96
C PRO A 65 32.80 -1.25 -34.49
N CYS A 66 31.89 -0.40 -34.01
CA CYS A 66 31.88 0.11 -32.64
C CYS A 66 31.26 -0.86 -31.62
N VAL A 67 30.67 -1.97 -32.04
CA VAL A 67 30.08 -2.94 -31.12
C VAL A 67 31.16 -3.72 -30.37
N THR A 68 31.26 -3.48 -29.08
CA THR A 68 31.78 -4.46 -28.13
C THR A 68 30.64 -5.41 -27.77
N THR A 69 30.85 -6.73 -27.90
CA THR A 69 29.86 -7.80 -27.62
C THR A 69 28.83 -7.42 -26.56
N SER A 70 27.55 -7.40 -26.95
CA SER A 70 26.38 -6.96 -26.17
C SER A 70 26.09 -7.77 -24.89
N GLU A 71 26.98 -8.67 -24.50
CA GLU A 71 26.81 -9.60 -23.38
C GLU A 71 26.97 -8.91 -22.02
N GLU A 72 27.77 -7.85 -21.94
CA GLU A 72 28.24 -7.25 -20.67
C GLU A 72 27.09 -6.75 -19.78
N PHE A 73 25.99 -6.26 -20.39
CA PHE A 73 24.85 -5.69 -19.67
C PHE A 73 23.55 -6.49 -19.83
N ARG A 74 23.63 -7.73 -20.33
CA ARG A 74 22.44 -8.57 -20.55
C ARG A 74 21.64 -8.82 -19.26
N THR A 75 22.32 -8.88 -18.12
CA THR A 75 21.71 -9.10 -16.79
C THR A 75 21.54 -7.81 -15.98
N ALA A 76 21.74 -6.64 -16.60
CA ALA A 76 21.65 -5.36 -15.90
C ALA A 76 20.22 -5.10 -15.39
N GLN A 77 19.19 -5.46 -16.18
CA GLN A 77 17.79 -5.36 -15.76
C GLN A 77 17.51 -6.25 -14.54
N ASP A 78 17.93 -7.52 -14.58
CA ASP A 78 17.77 -8.46 -13.45
C ASP A 78 18.47 -7.93 -12.19
N THR A 79 19.63 -7.28 -12.36
CA THR A 79 20.37 -6.67 -11.25
C THR A 79 19.60 -5.51 -10.64
N ILE A 80 19.04 -4.62 -11.46
CA ILE A 80 18.22 -3.50 -11.02
C ILE A 80 16.99 -4.01 -10.25
N GLU A 81 16.27 -4.99 -10.81
CA GLU A 81 15.09 -5.58 -10.18
C GLU A 81 15.43 -6.27 -8.85
N SER A 82 16.56 -6.99 -8.79
CA SER A 82 17.05 -7.61 -7.55
C SER A 82 17.39 -6.57 -6.48
N VAL A 83 18.00 -5.43 -6.85
CA VAL A 83 18.30 -4.35 -5.91
C VAL A 83 17.00 -3.71 -5.41
N ILE A 84 16.04 -3.45 -6.31
CA ILE A 84 14.71 -2.93 -5.92
C ILE A 84 14.05 -3.86 -4.91
N ALA A 85 13.99 -5.16 -5.19
CA ALA A 85 13.40 -6.14 -4.27
C ALA A 85 14.09 -6.11 -2.88
N THR A 86 15.43 -6.09 -2.86
CA THR A 86 16.20 -6.01 -1.61
C THR A 86 15.90 -4.72 -0.84
N CYS A 87 15.78 -3.58 -1.54
CA CYS A 87 15.48 -2.29 -0.92
C CYS A 87 14.05 -2.22 -0.37
N VAL A 88 13.10 -2.84 -1.04
CA VAL A 88 11.71 -2.96 -0.56
C VAL A 88 11.64 -3.81 0.71
N ASP A 89 12.33 -4.95 0.73
CA ASP A 89 12.38 -5.85 1.90
C ASP A 89 13.04 -5.20 3.12
N ALA A 90 13.93 -4.23 2.88
CA ALA A 90 14.63 -3.48 3.93
C ALA A 90 13.79 -2.33 4.54
N VAL A 91 12.63 -1.99 3.96
CA VAL A 91 11.78 -0.89 4.48
C VAL A 91 11.29 -1.23 5.90
N PRO A 92 11.51 -0.34 6.89
CA PRO A 92 11.03 -0.55 8.25
C PRO A 92 9.51 -0.78 8.31
N GLN A 93 9.09 -1.86 8.97
CA GLN A 93 7.68 -2.25 9.08
C GLN A 93 7.04 -1.82 10.41
N GLU A 94 7.77 -1.13 11.29
CA GLU A 94 7.32 -0.81 12.65
C GLU A 94 6.02 0.01 12.67
N ASP A 95 5.97 1.08 11.87
CA ASP A 95 4.78 1.92 11.75
C ASP A 95 3.60 1.15 11.14
N LYS A 96 3.84 0.43 10.04
CA LYS A 96 2.83 -0.42 9.38
C LYS A 96 2.22 -1.44 10.37
N ASN A 97 3.06 -2.10 11.16
CA ASN A 97 2.62 -3.08 12.16
C ASN A 97 1.82 -2.43 13.29
N LYS A 98 2.26 -1.27 13.78
CA LYS A 98 1.55 -0.51 14.81
C LYS A 98 0.15 -0.10 14.36
N PHE A 99 0.03 0.44 13.14
CA PHE A 99 -1.28 0.85 12.60
C PHE A 99 -2.19 -0.35 12.32
N ARG A 100 -1.65 -1.45 11.79
CA ARG A 100 -2.40 -2.71 11.66
C ARG A 100 -2.96 -3.19 12.99
N SER A 101 -2.20 -3.05 14.08
CA SER A 101 -2.69 -3.40 15.42
C SER A 101 -3.87 -2.54 15.87
N LEU A 102 -3.78 -1.22 15.69
CA LEU A 102 -4.86 -0.30 16.07
C LEU A 102 -6.14 -0.55 15.25
N ILE A 103 -6.01 -0.78 13.95
CA ILE A 103 -7.14 -1.10 13.08
C ILE A 103 -7.78 -2.43 13.49
N ASN A 104 -6.98 -3.46 13.77
CA ASN A 104 -7.50 -4.74 14.27
C ASN A 104 -8.23 -4.58 15.61
N GLU A 105 -7.74 -3.70 16.49
CA GLU A 105 -8.42 -3.36 17.73
C GLU A 105 -9.78 -2.71 17.45
N SER A 106 -9.84 -1.73 16.54
CA SER A 106 -11.10 -1.09 16.13
C SER A 106 -12.09 -2.09 15.51
N ILE A 107 -11.62 -2.99 14.63
CA ILE A 107 -12.45 -4.06 14.04
C ILE A 107 -12.99 -4.98 15.13
N ASN A 108 -12.17 -5.36 16.11
CA ASN A 108 -12.60 -6.20 17.22
C ASN A 108 -13.64 -5.48 18.09
N LYS A 109 -13.47 -4.19 18.37
CA LYS A 109 -14.47 -3.37 19.07
C LYS A 109 -15.79 -3.31 18.31
N THR A 110 -15.78 -3.08 17.00
CA THR A 110 -17.01 -3.14 16.17
C THR A 110 -17.73 -4.48 16.33
N ARG A 111 -16.97 -5.60 16.30
CA ARG A 111 -17.54 -6.95 16.46
C ARG A 111 -18.09 -7.19 17.87
N GLU A 112 -17.44 -6.68 18.90
CA GLU A 112 -17.92 -6.77 20.29
C GLU A 112 -19.23 -6.03 20.49
N ILE A 113 -19.36 -4.83 19.89
CA ILE A 113 -20.59 -4.04 19.95
C ILE A 113 -21.72 -4.72 19.17
N ASP A 114 -21.46 -5.24 17.96
CA ASP A 114 -22.44 -6.00 17.17
C ASP A 114 -22.94 -7.26 17.94
N ASN A 115 -22.03 -7.99 18.58
CA ASN A 115 -22.38 -9.13 19.41
C ASN A 115 -23.23 -8.72 20.63
N SER A 116 -22.90 -7.61 21.28
CA SER A 116 -23.65 -7.07 22.42
C SER A 116 -25.05 -6.62 22.00
N PHE A 117 -25.16 -5.97 20.84
CA PHE A 117 -26.44 -5.59 20.24
C PHE A 117 -27.31 -6.82 19.97
N ARG A 118 -26.72 -7.90 19.41
CA ARG A 118 -27.42 -9.17 19.17
C ARG A 118 -27.95 -9.78 20.46
N GLN A 119 -27.13 -9.84 21.51
CA GLN A 119 -27.55 -10.38 22.80
C GLN A 119 -28.68 -9.56 23.41
N ASN A 120 -28.55 -8.22 23.39
CA ASN A 120 -29.57 -7.33 23.91
C ASN A 120 -30.89 -7.47 23.13
N SER A 121 -30.83 -7.51 21.80
CA SER A 121 -32.01 -7.69 20.94
C SER A 121 -32.74 -9.00 21.23
N ILE A 122 -32.02 -10.12 21.40
CA ILE A 122 -32.61 -11.42 21.78
C ILE A 122 -33.34 -11.33 23.12
N VAL A 123 -32.69 -10.76 24.14
CA VAL A 123 -33.29 -10.59 25.47
C VAL A 123 -34.53 -9.69 25.41
N CYS A 124 -34.46 -8.63 24.63
CA CYS A 124 -35.51 -7.62 24.51
C CYS A 124 -36.73 -8.06 23.69
N THR A 125 -36.55 -8.95 22.71
CA THR A 125 -37.65 -9.54 21.90
C THR A 125 -38.22 -10.83 22.50
N SER A 126 -37.56 -11.44 23.49
CA SER A 126 -38.08 -12.60 24.23
C SER A 126 -39.33 -12.27 25.07
N LEU A 127 -39.57 -10.98 25.34
CA LEU A 127 -40.74 -10.47 26.06
C LEU A 127 -41.70 -9.85 25.04
N ARG A 128 -43.01 -10.16 25.15
CA ARG A 128 -44.07 -9.77 24.20
C ARG A 128 -44.14 -8.27 23.84
N LEU A 129 -43.46 -7.40 24.58
CA LEU A 129 -43.22 -5.98 24.27
C LEU A 129 -41.82 -5.57 24.77
N PRO A 130 -40.96 -4.95 23.93
CA PRO A 130 -39.65 -4.48 24.36
C PRO A 130 -39.80 -3.32 25.34
N SER A 131 -39.05 -3.34 26.43
CA SER A 131 -39.10 -2.28 27.45
C SER A 131 -38.45 -0.98 26.92
N PRO A 132 -38.84 0.20 27.45
CA PRO A 132 -38.15 1.46 27.12
C PRO A 132 -36.64 1.43 27.42
N SER A 133 -36.23 0.65 28.44
CA SER A 133 -34.82 0.40 28.76
C SER A 133 -34.11 -0.37 27.66
N CYS A 134 -34.77 -1.35 27.03
CA CYS A 134 -34.22 -2.11 25.91
C CYS A 134 -33.92 -1.21 24.71
N LYS A 135 -34.87 -0.37 24.32
CA LYS A 135 -34.70 0.56 23.20
C LYS A 135 -33.60 1.60 23.46
N ALA A 136 -33.46 2.06 24.70
CA ALA A 136 -32.39 2.98 25.06
C ALA A 136 -30.99 2.32 24.97
N THR A 137 -30.86 1.06 25.39
CA THR A 137 -29.61 0.30 25.26
C THR A 137 -29.27 -0.01 23.80
N GLU A 138 -30.26 -0.40 22.99
CA GLU A 138 -30.07 -0.59 21.54
C GLU A 138 -29.57 0.71 20.88
N LYS A 139 -30.23 1.84 21.14
CA LYS A 139 -29.82 3.14 20.61
C LYS A 139 -28.41 3.55 21.05
N LYS A 140 -28.01 3.21 22.27
CA LYS A 140 -26.66 3.49 22.78
C LYS A 140 -25.61 2.63 22.06
N LEU A 141 -25.84 1.31 21.96
CA LEU A 141 -24.92 0.41 21.28
C LEU A 141 -24.76 0.78 19.79
N LEU A 142 -25.80 1.33 19.17
CA LEU A 142 -25.74 1.87 17.81
C LEU A 142 -24.88 3.13 17.72
N ALA A 143 -25.04 4.09 18.64
CA ALA A 143 -24.15 5.25 18.71
C ALA A 143 -22.69 4.85 18.97
N ASP A 144 -22.48 3.80 19.76
CA ASP A 144 -21.15 3.26 20.04
C ASP A 144 -20.50 2.64 18.78
N ILE A 145 -21.28 2.16 17.78
CA ILE A 145 -20.77 1.68 16.47
C ILE A 145 -20.26 2.87 15.63
N ASP A 146 -21.03 3.95 15.57
CA ASP A 146 -20.67 5.18 14.85
C ASP A 146 -19.47 5.89 15.51
N GLU A 147 -19.22 5.64 16.80
CA GLU A 147 -18.09 6.18 17.56
C GLU A 147 -16.88 5.23 17.67
N VAL A 148 -16.90 4.04 17.05
CA VAL A 148 -15.75 3.10 17.12
C VAL A 148 -14.44 3.76 16.70
N MET A 149 -14.52 4.64 15.71
CA MET A 149 -13.48 5.60 15.38
C MET A 149 -14.11 6.93 15.00
N SER A 150 -13.66 7.99 15.65
CA SER A 150 -14.02 9.35 15.30
C SER A 150 -13.48 9.73 13.91
N CYS A 151 -14.13 10.70 13.24
CA CYS A 151 -13.60 11.26 12.00
C CYS A 151 -12.16 11.78 12.16
N SER A 152 -11.83 12.36 13.32
CA SER A 152 -10.46 12.80 13.63
C SER A 152 -9.45 11.66 13.70
N GLU A 153 -9.86 10.49 14.19
CA GLU A 153 -9.00 9.30 14.18
C GLU A 153 -8.80 8.79 12.75
N VAL A 154 -9.86 8.72 11.93
CA VAL A 154 -9.76 8.37 10.50
C VAL A 154 -8.82 9.32 9.75
N ASP A 155 -8.95 10.62 9.95
CA ASP A 155 -8.06 11.62 9.32
C ASP A 155 -6.61 11.46 9.78
N THR A 156 -6.39 11.14 11.06
CA THR A 156 -5.07 10.84 11.61
C THR A 156 -4.47 9.59 10.95
N PHE A 157 -5.26 8.53 10.74
CA PHE A 157 -4.82 7.35 10.00
C PHE A 157 -4.46 7.66 8.55
N ASN A 158 -5.30 8.43 7.84
CA ASN A 158 -5.02 8.84 6.46
C ASN A 158 -3.73 9.65 6.35
N TYR A 159 -3.51 10.59 7.28
CA TYR A 159 -2.27 11.34 7.37
C TYR A 159 -1.06 10.41 7.59
N HIS A 160 -1.16 9.48 8.53
CA HIS A 160 -0.07 8.54 8.79
C HIS A 160 0.20 7.58 7.63
N ILE A 161 -0.84 7.09 6.94
CA ILE A 161 -0.71 6.30 5.72
C ILE A 161 0.09 7.07 4.67
N ALA A 162 -0.25 8.34 4.44
CA ALA A 162 0.47 9.19 3.49
C ALA A 162 1.95 9.37 3.90
N VAL A 163 2.22 9.70 5.16
CA VAL A 163 3.58 9.90 5.68
C VAL A 163 4.40 8.61 5.62
N THR A 164 3.86 7.48 6.07
CA THR A 164 4.56 6.19 6.04
C THR A 164 4.83 5.74 4.61
N THR A 165 3.88 5.95 3.69
CA THR A 165 4.09 5.66 2.27
C THR A 165 5.24 6.50 1.71
N GLU A 166 5.27 7.80 2.00
CA GLU A 166 6.31 8.70 1.50
C GLU A 166 7.69 8.37 2.08
N ASN A 167 7.79 8.14 3.39
CA ASN A 167 9.04 7.76 4.04
C ASN A 167 9.58 6.42 3.49
N ALA A 168 8.69 5.48 3.18
CA ALA A 168 9.06 4.21 2.54
C ALA A 168 9.61 4.46 1.11
N LYS A 169 8.96 5.31 0.32
CA LYS A 169 9.43 5.69 -1.02
C LYS A 169 10.81 6.33 -0.96
N ASP A 170 11.03 7.29 -0.07
CA ASP A 170 12.32 7.96 0.11
C ASP A 170 13.42 6.98 0.50
N SER A 171 13.11 6.05 1.42
CA SER A 171 14.05 5.00 1.85
C SER A 171 14.40 4.05 0.71
N ILE A 172 13.41 3.62 -0.08
CA ILE A 172 13.61 2.77 -1.26
C ILE A 172 14.45 3.50 -2.30
N ASN A 173 14.12 4.75 -2.63
CA ASN A 173 14.87 5.55 -3.61
C ASN A 173 16.34 5.67 -3.22
N ALA A 174 16.63 6.10 -2.00
CA ALA A 174 18.00 6.23 -1.53
C ALA A 174 18.76 4.89 -1.55
N CYS A 175 18.09 3.79 -1.18
CA CYS A 175 18.66 2.46 -1.24
C CYS A 175 18.96 2.01 -2.69
N VAL A 176 18.02 2.22 -3.62
CA VAL A 176 18.17 1.86 -5.04
C VAL A 176 19.26 2.69 -5.70
N GLU A 177 19.30 4.00 -5.45
CA GLU A 177 20.36 4.88 -5.96
C GLU A 177 21.74 4.42 -5.51
N ASN A 178 21.89 4.08 -4.23
CA ASN A 178 23.16 3.59 -3.70
C ASN A 178 23.50 2.20 -4.22
N GLY A 179 22.52 1.28 -4.25
CA GLY A 179 22.70 -0.12 -4.69
C GLY A 179 22.99 -0.27 -6.18
N THR A 180 22.56 0.69 -7.01
CA THR A 180 22.78 0.67 -8.47
C THR A 180 23.88 1.62 -8.95
N LYS A 181 24.53 2.36 -8.05
CA LYS A 181 25.53 3.37 -8.37
C LYS A 181 26.65 2.87 -9.28
N ASP A 182 27.22 1.71 -8.97
CA ASP A 182 28.33 1.14 -9.75
C ASP A 182 27.87 0.69 -11.14
N LEU A 183 26.64 0.20 -11.26
CA LEU A 183 26.05 -0.17 -12.55
C LEU A 183 25.85 1.06 -13.43
N ILE A 184 25.33 2.17 -12.87
CA ILE A 184 25.19 3.44 -13.58
C ILE A 184 26.54 3.91 -14.12
N ILE A 185 27.59 3.91 -13.29
CA ILE A 185 28.93 4.33 -13.71
C ILE A 185 29.45 3.48 -14.88
N LYS A 186 29.26 2.16 -14.83
CA LYS A 186 29.66 1.26 -15.92
C LYS A 186 28.88 1.51 -17.21
N LEU A 187 27.56 1.68 -17.11
CA LEU A 187 26.70 1.97 -18.26
C LEU A 187 27.07 3.30 -18.93
N GLU A 188 27.31 4.36 -18.14
CA GLU A 188 27.72 5.66 -18.66
C GLU A 188 29.09 5.63 -19.32
N ALA A 189 30.04 4.88 -18.76
CA ALA A 189 31.36 4.70 -19.36
C ALA A 189 31.28 3.94 -20.69
N ALA A 190 30.49 2.87 -20.75
CA ALA A 190 30.26 2.10 -21.96
C ALA A 190 29.54 2.92 -23.03
N LEU A 191 28.51 3.69 -22.64
CA LEU A 191 27.80 4.61 -23.53
C LEU A 191 28.75 5.64 -24.17
N LYS A 192 29.57 6.30 -23.36
CA LYS A 192 30.59 7.25 -23.88
C LYS A 192 31.58 6.59 -24.82
N SER A 193 31.94 5.32 -24.58
CA SER A 193 32.81 4.57 -25.48
C SER A 193 32.16 4.36 -26.85
N LEU A 194 30.87 3.99 -26.88
CA LEU A 194 30.10 3.83 -28.12
C LEU A 194 29.97 5.15 -28.88
N GLU A 195 29.59 6.24 -28.22
CA GLU A 195 29.45 7.57 -28.82
C GLU A 195 30.77 8.09 -29.40
N ASN A 196 31.88 7.88 -28.68
CA ASN A 196 33.21 8.26 -29.13
C ASN A 196 33.70 7.43 -30.34
N CYS A 197 33.28 6.17 -30.43
CA CYS A 197 33.59 5.36 -31.60
C CYS A 197 32.78 5.82 -32.81
N GLN A 198 31.46 6.03 -32.65
CA GLN A 198 30.58 6.44 -33.72
C GLN A 198 30.98 7.79 -34.33
N SER A 199 31.41 8.75 -33.51
CA SER A 199 31.86 10.07 -33.97
C SER A 199 33.19 10.04 -34.75
N ARG A 200 33.91 8.90 -34.78
CA ARG A 200 35.17 8.72 -35.51
C ARG A 200 35.01 7.95 -36.82
N THR A 201 33.84 7.37 -37.07
CA THR A 201 33.41 6.73 -38.33
C THR A 201 32.67 7.70 -39.22
#